data_AF-A0A7Z7N0T5-F1
#
_entry.id   AF-A0A7Z7N0T5-F1
#
_cell.length_a   1.000
_cell.length_b   1.000
_cell.length_c   1.000
_cell.angle_alpha   90.00
_cell.angle_beta   90.00
_cell.angle_gamma   90.00
#
_symmetry.space_group_name_H-M   'P 1'
#
loop_
_entity.id
_entity.type
_entity.pdbx_description
1 polymer ?
#
loop_
_entity_poly.entity_id
_entity_poly.type
_entity_poly.pdbx_seq_one_letter_code
_entity_poly.pdbx_strand_id
1 'polypeptide(L)'
;MSSERVGGIVIGKVTGVKDKEQLGRIEVTYPWLNGPVQRMVPVAAPMAGGDAGVFFMPNIDDEVMLAFDQGMFDHPYVIGFLWNARQKPPSPDERQRMIRSKNGHTVRFVDSTPNAGNKGALIIEDAHGNTIVMTNSHTTITARGALVLDGASVVISGRVVRKVGPPI
;
A
#
# COMPACT_ATOMS: atom_id res chain seq x y z
N MET A 1 12.13 21.93 33.84
CA MET A 1 10.87 21.31 33.39
C MET A 1 11.19 19.86 33.10
N SER A 2 10.63 18.89 33.83
CA SER A 2 10.86 17.47 33.52
C SER A 2 10.14 17.16 32.22
N SER A 3 10.87 16.73 31.18
CA SER A 3 10.23 16.24 29.96
C SER A 3 9.36 15.05 30.34
N GLU A 4 8.07 15.12 30.06
CA GLU A 4 7.14 14.02 30.31
C GLU A 4 7.59 12.83 29.46
N ARG A 5 7.94 11.72 30.13
CA ARG A 5 8.38 10.50 29.44
C ARG A 5 7.16 9.64 29.16
N VAL A 6 6.91 9.37 27.89
CA VAL A 6 5.89 8.42 27.45
C VAL A 6 6.54 7.05 27.31
N GLY A 7 6.07 6.10 28.10
CA GLY A 7 6.48 4.70 27.98
C GLY A 7 5.71 4.01 26.85
N GLY A 8 6.44 3.29 25.98
CA GLY A 8 5.85 2.42 24.97
C GLY A 8 5.42 3.12 23.67
N ILE A 9 4.44 2.52 23.01
CA ILE A 9 3.88 2.98 21.72
C ILE A 9 2.45 3.48 21.97
N VAL A 10 2.08 4.59 21.35
CA VAL A 10 0.72 5.16 21.45
C VAL A 10 0.04 5.21 20.09
N ILE A 11 -1.29 5.37 20.13
CA ILE A 11 -2.12 5.57 18.94
C ILE A 11 -2.29 7.06 18.66
N GLY A 12 -2.21 7.42 17.38
CA GLY A 12 -2.56 8.74 16.87
C GLY A 12 -3.49 8.64 15.66
N LYS A 13 -3.90 9.80 15.16
CA LYS A 13 -4.73 9.90 13.96
C LYS A 13 -4.18 10.95 13.01
N VAL A 14 -4.11 10.63 11.73
CA VAL A 14 -3.66 11.57 10.70
C VAL A 14 -4.68 12.70 10.54
N THR A 15 -4.23 13.94 10.64
CA THR A 15 -5.04 15.15 10.38
C THR A 15 -4.65 15.85 9.09
N GLY A 16 -3.44 15.60 8.58
CA GLY A 16 -2.94 16.22 7.36
C GLY A 16 -1.74 15.48 6.78
N VAL A 17 -1.54 15.63 5.47
CA VAL A 17 -0.46 14.97 4.71
C VAL A 17 0.39 15.93 3.88
N LYS A 18 0.11 17.24 4.01
CA LYS A 18 0.79 18.29 3.26
C LYS A 18 2.00 18.78 4.04
N ASP A 19 3.16 18.19 3.79
CA ASP A 19 4.43 18.69 4.31
C ASP A 19 4.99 19.80 3.40
N LYS A 20 4.98 21.04 3.89
CA LYS A 20 5.50 22.20 3.16
C LYS A 20 6.99 22.11 2.87
N GLU A 21 7.74 21.41 3.72
CA GLU A 21 9.19 21.24 3.59
C GLU A 21 9.56 19.95 2.84
N GLN A 22 8.56 19.13 2.45
CA GLN A 22 8.74 17.91 1.67
C GLN A 22 9.67 16.88 2.33
N LEU A 23 9.64 16.78 3.66
CA LEU A 23 10.50 15.87 4.43
C LEU A 23 9.86 14.49 4.67
N GLY A 24 8.74 14.19 4.00
CA GLY A 24 8.01 12.93 4.20
C GLY A 24 7.31 12.83 5.56
N ARG A 25 6.96 13.96 6.18
CA ARG A 25 6.21 14.01 7.44
C ARG A 25 4.70 14.05 7.19
N ILE A 26 3.93 13.65 8.19
CA ILE A 26 2.47 13.79 8.22
C ILE A 26 2.04 14.51 9.50
N GLU A 27 0.91 15.21 9.44
CA GLU A 27 0.33 15.84 10.61
C GLU A 27 -0.54 14.83 11.37
N VAL A 28 -0.30 14.71 12.68
CA VAL A 28 -0.96 13.73 13.55
C VAL A 28 -1.51 14.41 14.78
N THR A 29 -2.69 13.97 15.23
CA THR A 29 -3.27 14.28 16.54
C THR A 29 -3.22 13.06 17.47
N TYR A 30 -3.35 13.30 18.78
CA TYR A 30 -3.29 12.30 19.84
C TYR A 30 -4.68 12.18 20.51
N PRO A 31 -5.55 11.23 20.10
CA PRO A 31 -6.92 11.15 20.60
C PRO A 31 -7.07 10.94 22.11
N TRP A 32 -6.02 10.43 22.76
CA TRP A 32 -5.97 10.15 24.20
C TRP A 32 -5.50 11.36 25.03
N LEU A 33 -5.00 12.42 24.39
CA LEU A 33 -4.56 13.63 25.06
C LEU A 33 -5.70 14.65 25.10
N ASN A 34 -5.88 15.31 26.24
CA ASN A 34 -6.82 16.42 26.34
C ASN A 34 -6.26 17.66 25.63
N GLY A 35 -6.90 18.07 24.54
CA GLY A 35 -6.58 19.30 23.80
C GLY A 35 -6.10 19.06 22.36
N PRO A 36 -6.11 20.10 21.52
CA PRO A 36 -5.78 19.99 20.10
C PRO A 36 -4.25 20.00 19.91
N VAL A 37 -3.56 18.92 20.28
CA VAL A 37 -2.15 18.76 19.95
C VAL A 37 -2.03 18.13 18.57
N GLN A 38 -1.50 18.90 17.62
CA GLN A 38 -1.15 18.45 16.28
C GLN A 38 0.33 18.68 16.03
N ARG A 39 1.00 17.72 15.40
CA ARG A 39 2.43 17.81 15.07
C ARG A 39 2.73 17.18 13.73
N MET A 40 3.69 17.78 13.00
CA MET A 40 4.32 17.14 11.85
C MET A 40 5.30 16.08 12.33
N VAL A 41 5.02 14.83 12.00
CA VAL A 41 5.76 13.66 12.47
C VAL A 41 6.37 12.90 11.29
N PRO A 42 7.67 12.59 11.31
CA PRO A 42 8.29 11.76 10.27
C PRO A 42 7.73 10.33 10.28
N VAL A 43 7.60 9.74 9.10
CA VAL A 43 7.16 8.35 8.92
C VAL A 43 8.36 7.44 8.69
N ALA A 44 8.51 6.44 9.54
CA ALA A 44 9.47 5.37 9.32
C ALA A 44 9.00 4.52 8.13
N ALA A 45 9.73 4.58 7.02
CA ALA A 45 9.42 3.84 5.81
C ALA A 45 10.55 2.86 5.45
N PRO A 46 10.23 1.69 4.86
CA PRO A 46 11.24 0.75 4.39
C PRO A 46 12.23 1.39 3.43
N MET A 47 13.52 1.29 3.76
CA MET A 47 14.62 1.87 2.99
C MET A 47 14.49 3.37 2.69
N ALA A 48 13.87 4.16 3.57
CA ALA A 48 13.86 5.61 3.44
C ALA A 48 15.28 6.17 3.38
N GLY A 49 15.61 6.88 2.29
CA GLY A 49 16.91 7.50 2.04
C GLY A 49 16.82 8.55 0.93
N GLY A 50 17.95 9.17 0.57
CA GLY A 50 17.98 10.15 -0.51
C GLY A 50 17.50 9.54 -1.83
N ASP A 51 16.38 10.05 -2.36
CA ASP A 51 15.71 9.59 -3.58
C ASP A 51 15.39 8.08 -3.63
N ALA A 52 15.25 7.44 -2.47
CA ALA A 52 15.03 5.99 -2.35
C ALA A 52 14.06 5.61 -1.23
N GLY A 53 13.41 4.46 -1.40
CA GLY A 53 12.56 3.82 -0.40
C GLY A 53 11.12 3.58 -0.85
N VAL A 54 10.33 3.01 0.06
CA VAL A 54 8.90 2.81 -0.14
C VAL A 54 8.14 4.05 0.30
N PHE A 55 7.55 4.78 -0.66
CA PHE A 55 6.81 6.00 -0.38
C PHE A 55 5.30 5.79 -0.50
N PHE A 56 4.62 5.56 0.62
CA PHE A 56 3.17 5.45 0.70
C PHE A 56 2.60 6.51 1.64
N MET A 57 2.09 7.59 1.06
CA MET A 57 1.43 8.64 1.83
C MET A 57 0.08 8.13 2.35
N PRO A 58 -0.23 8.25 3.66
CA PRO A 58 -1.50 7.84 4.21
C PRO A 58 -2.63 8.80 3.83
N ASN A 59 -3.81 8.55 4.37
CA ASN A 59 -4.98 9.41 4.24
C ASN A 59 -5.27 10.11 5.56
N ILE A 60 -5.97 11.24 5.46
CA ILE A 60 -6.62 11.86 6.62
C ILE A 60 -7.55 10.83 7.27
N ASP A 61 -7.57 10.85 8.60
CA ASP A 61 -8.27 9.93 9.50
C ASP A 61 -7.69 8.51 9.61
N ASP A 62 -6.60 8.19 8.92
CA ASP A 62 -5.88 6.92 9.15
C ASP A 62 -5.32 6.87 10.58
N GLU A 63 -5.40 5.69 11.19
CA GLU A 63 -4.86 5.42 12.53
C GLU A 63 -3.38 5.04 12.44
N VAL A 64 -2.55 5.65 13.29
CA VAL A 64 -1.10 5.49 13.29
C VAL A 64 -0.56 5.02 14.63
N MET A 65 0.52 4.26 14.59
CA MET A 65 1.34 3.93 15.76
C MET A 65 2.51 4.89 15.87
N LEU A 66 2.67 5.50 17.04
CA LEU A 66 3.72 6.45 17.35
C LEU A 66 4.67 5.89 18.40
N ALA A 67 5.96 5.94 18.10
CA ALA A 67 7.04 5.79 19.07
C ALA A 67 7.67 7.15 19.36
N PHE A 68 8.37 7.25 20.48
CA PHE A 68 9.00 8.49 20.93
C PHE A 68 10.47 8.28 21.21
N ASP A 69 11.33 9.17 20.73
CA ASP A 69 12.78 9.09 20.95
C ASP A 69 13.10 9.05 22.45
N GLN A 70 13.61 7.92 22.94
CA GLN A 70 13.85 7.70 24.38
C GLN A 70 12.64 8.04 25.29
N GLY A 71 11.43 7.92 24.76
CA GLY A 71 10.19 8.28 25.46
C GLY A 71 9.90 9.79 25.51
N MET A 72 10.65 10.64 24.80
CA MET A 72 10.40 12.08 24.76
C MET A 72 9.19 12.40 23.87
N PHE A 73 8.10 12.88 24.48
CA PHE A 73 6.86 13.19 23.75
C PHE A 73 7.06 14.18 22.59
N ASP A 74 8.03 15.10 22.74
CA ASP A 74 8.35 16.10 21.72
C ASP A 74 9.09 15.55 20.48
N HIS A 75 9.53 14.30 20.52
CA HIS A 75 10.28 13.65 19.44
C HIS A 75 9.57 12.38 18.95
N PRO A 76 8.37 12.48 18.34
CA PRO A 76 7.65 11.33 17.85
C PRO A 76 8.16 10.84 16.49
N TYR A 77 7.92 9.56 16.22
CA TYR A 77 8.06 8.92 14.90
C TYR A 77 6.81 8.06 14.65
N VAL A 78 6.24 8.13 13.44
CA VAL A 78 5.24 7.15 13.02
C VAL A 78 5.97 5.88 12.61
N ILE A 79 5.63 4.76 13.24
CA ILE A 79 6.29 3.46 13.00
C ILE A 79 5.39 2.47 12.26
N GLY A 80 4.14 2.85 11.98
CA GLY A 80 3.18 2.02 11.27
C GLY A 80 1.77 2.59 11.27
N PHE A 81 0.89 1.88 10.56
CA PHE A 81 -0.52 2.21 10.39
C PHE A 81 -1.37 1.01 10.79
N LEU A 82 -2.58 1.27 11.27
CA LEU A 82 -3.49 0.24 11.76
C LEU A 82 -4.78 0.19 10.95
N TRP A 83 -5.24 -1.03 10.70
CA TRP A 83 -6.64 -1.26 10.38
C TRP A 83 -7.48 -1.24 11.65
N ASN A 84 -8.74 -0.81 11.53
CA ASN A 84 -9.69 -0.75 12.63
C ASN A 84 -11.11 -1.11 12.16
N ALA A 85 -12.10 -1.03 13.07
CA ALA A 85 -13.47 -1.40 12.76
C ALA A 85 -14.10 -0.58 11.60
N ARG A 86 -13.61 0.64 11.36
CA ARG A 86 -14.04 1.51 10.25
C ARG A 86 -13.16 1.31 9.00
N GLN A 87 -11.85 1.17 9.18
CA GLN A 87 -10.86 1.04 8.11
C GLN A 87 -10.33 -0.39 8.06
N LYS A 88 -11.06 -1.26 7.35
CA LYS A 88 -10.77 -2.69 7.29
C LYS A 88 -9.58 -3.00 6.36
N PRO A 89 -8.90 -4.14 6.56
CA PRO A 89 -7.92 -4.63 5.59
C PRO A 89 -8.53 -4.80 4.19
N PRO A 90 -7.72 -4.73 3.12
CA PRO A 90 -8.19 -4.72 1.74
C PRO A 90 -8.82 -6.05 1.27
N SER A 91 -8.63 -7.13 2.03
CA SER A 91 -9.22 -8.44 1.76
C SER A 91 -9.35 -9.25 3.05
N PRO A 92 -10.44 -10.03 3.23
CA PRO A 92 -10.55 -10.99 4.32
C PRO A 92 -9.95 -12.36 3.99
N ASP A 93 -9.51 -12.60 2.74
CA ASP A 93 -8.93 -13.88 2.31
C ASP A 93 -7.47 -13.99 2.77
N GLU A 94 -7.21 -14.91 3.69
CA GLU A 94 -5.89 -15.14 4.32
C GLU A 94 -4.80 -15.58 3.33
N ARG A 95 -5.17 -16.04 2.13
CA ARG A 95 -4.23 -16.43 1.08
C ARG A 95 -3.77 -15.24 0.25
N GLN A 96 -4.35 -14.06 0.46
CA GLN A 96 -3.99 -12.87 -0.30
C GLN A 96 -2.94 -12.06 0.46
N ARG A 97 -1.86 -11.72 -0.23
CA ARG A 97 -0.84 -10.75 0.19
C ARG A 97 -0.81 -9.66 -0.86
N MET A 98 -0.96 -8.40 -0.47
CA MET A 98 -1.09 -7.34 -1.47
C MET A 98 -0.60 -5.98 -1.01
N ILE A 99 -0.21 -5.18 -1.99
CA ILE A 99 -0.09 -3.73 -1.90
C ILE A 99 -1.29 -3.16 -2.66
N ARG A 100 -2.11 -2.37 -1.98
CA ARG A 100 -3.32 -1.78 -2.58
C ARG A 100 -3.44 -0.31 -2.21
N SER A 101 -3.60 0.55 -3.21
CA SER A 101 -3.93 1.95 -3.00
C SER A 101 -5.42 2.13 -2.69
N LYS A 102 -5.79 3.25 -2.09
CA LYS A 102 -7.19 3.58 -1.74
C LYS A 102 -8.12 3.56 -2.96
N ASN A 103 -7.62 3.93 -4.13
CA ASN A 103 -8.41 3.96 -5.37
C ASN A 103 -8.48 2.60 -6.08
N GLY A 104 -7.81 1.57 -5.56
CA GLY A 104 -7.96 0.19 -6.06
C GLY A 104 -6.81 -0.34 -6.92
N HIS A 105 -5.78 0.46 -7.22
CA HIS A 105 -4.57 -0.07 -7.86
C HIS A 105 -3.90 -1.08 -6.94
N THR A 106 -3.63 -2.27 -7.45
CA THR A 106 -3.28 -3.43 -6.64
C THR A 106 -2.17 -4.26 -7.28
N VAL A 107 -1.19 -4.65 -6.47
CA VAL A 107 -0.29 -5.79 -6.73
C VAL A 107 -0.63 -6.85 -5.69
N ARG A 108 -1.12 -8.02 -6.14
CA ARG A 108 -1.68 -9.07 -5.29
C ARG A 108 -1.08 -10.43 -5.63
N PHE A 109 -0.55 -11.07 -4.60
CA PHE A 109 -0.15 -12.46 -4.56
C PHE A 109 -1.29 -13.26 -3.95
N VAL A 110 -1.66 -14.36 -4.59
CA VAL A 110 -2.68 -15.28 -4.10
C VAL A 110 -2.00 -16.63 -3.90
N ASP A 111 -1.91 -17.10 -2.66
CA ASP A 111 -1.35 -18.40 -2.35
C ASP A 111 -2.31 -19.52 -2.80
N SER A 112 -1.73 -20.62 -3.26
CA SER A 112 -2.49 -21.80 -3.66
C SER A 112 -3.20 -22.46 -2.50
N THR A 113 -4.32 -23.12 -2.80
CA THR A 113 -4.79 -24.20 -1.93
C THR A 113 -3.84 -25.41 -2.06
N PRO A 114 -3.52 -26.14 -0.97
CA PRO A 114 -2.52 -27.22 -0.99
C PRO A 114 -2.80 -28.43 -1.91
N ASN A 115 -3.90 -28.45 -2.66
CA ASN A 115 -4.31 -29.58 -3.48
C ASN A 115 -4.25 -29.24 -4.98
N ALA A 116 -3.63 -30.15 -5.75
CA ALA A 116 -3.68 -30.24 -7.22
C ALA A 116 -2.94 -29.17 -8.04
N GLY A 117 -1.62 -29.06 -7.88
CA GLY A 117 -0.72 -28.45 -8.89
C GLY A 117 -0.89 -26.94 -9.12
N ASN A 118 -1.87 -26.32 -8.46
CA ASN A 118 -2.06 -24.89 -8.46
C ASN A 118 -1.06 -24.25 -7.51
N LYS A 119 -0.26 -23.27 -7.94
CA LYS A 119 0.66 -22.48 -7.09
C LYS A 119 0.16 -21.05 -6.85
N GLY A 120 -1.11 -20.80 -7.16
CA GLY A 120 -1.75 -19.50 -6.96
C GLY A 120 -1.64 -18.58 -8.16
N ALA A 121 -1.60 -17.28 -7.89
CA ALA A 121 -1.54 -16.24 -8.93
C ALA A 121 -0.80 -14.98 -8.47
N LEU A 122 -0.16 -14.30 -9.43
CA LEU A 122 0.27 -12.91 -9.30
C LEU A 122 -0.61 -12.03 -10.18
N ILE A 123 -1.25 -11.02 -9.58
CA ILE A 123 -2.21 -10.15 -10.22
C ILE A 123 -1.79 -8.70 -10.01
N ILE A 124 -1.66 -7.95 -11.11
CA ILE A 124 -1.51 -6.50 -11.12
C ILE A 124 -2.77 -5.93 -11.76
N GLU A 125 -3.41 -5.00 -11.08
CA GLU A 125 -4.70 -4.44 -11.48
C GLU A 125 -4.70 -2.93 -11.23
N ASP A 126 -5.18 -2.16 -12.19
CA ASP A 126 -5.47 -0.74 -11.98
C ASP A 126 -6.94 -0.51 -11.62
N ALA A 127 -7.26 0.69 -11.13
CA ALA A 127 -8.63 1.07 -10.77
C ALA A 127 -9.62 1.10 -11.95
N HIS A 128 -9.15 0.98 -13.19
CA HIS A 128 -9.95 1.09 -14.41
C HIS A 128 -10.24 -0.27 -15.06
N GLY A 129 -9.72 -1.37 -14.49
CA GLY A 129 -9.94 -2.74 -14.96
C GLY A 129 -8.91 -3.25 -15.97
N ASN A 130 -7.76 -2.56 -16.11
CA ASN A 130 -6.60 -3.12 -16.80
C ASN A 130 -5.90 -4.12 -15.88
N THR A 131 -5.49 -5.28 -16.41
CA THR A 131 -4.93 -6.36 -15.60
C THR A 131 -3.74 -7.04 -16.26
N ILE A 132 -2.82 -7.50 -15.42
CA ILE A 132 -1.82 -8.52 -15.75
C ILE A 132 -2.03 -9.64 -14.74
N VAL A 133 -2.34 -10.84 -15.22
CA VAL A 133 -2.59 -12.01 -14.39
C VAL A 133 -1.66 -13.12 -14.82
N MET A 134 -0.85 -13.61 -13.88
CA MET A 134 0.02 -14.76 -14.06
C MET A 134 -0.47 -15.91 -13.18
N THR A 135 -0.73 -17.06 -13.79
CA THR A 135 -1.12 -18.30 -13.12
C THR A 135 -0.18 -19.43 -13.55
N ASN A 136 -0.42 -20.65 -13.06
CA ASN A 136 0.40 -21.81 -13.40
C ASN A 136 0.32 -22.22 -14.87
N SER A 137 -0.78 -21.92 -15.57
CA SER A 137 -1.04 -22.41 -16.92
C SER A 137 -1.04 -21.32 -17.98
N HIS A 138 -1.30 -20.07 -17.61
CA HIS A 138 -1.40 -18.98 -18.56
C HIS A 138 -1.09 -17.63 -17.92
N THR A 139 -0.65 -16.70 -18.77
CA THR A 139 -0.51 -15.28 -18.46
C THR A 139 -1.48 -14.49 -19.34
N THR A 140 -2.23 -13.57 -18.74
CA THR A 140 -3.19 -12.70 -19.43
C THR A 140 -2.82 -11.25 -19.22
N ILE A 141 -2.83 -10.47 -20.29
CA ILE A 141 -2.75 -9.01 -20.26
C ILE A 141 -4.05 -8.46 -20.82
N THR A 142 -4.80 -7.73 -20.02
CA THR A 142 -6.07 -7.11 -20.41
C THR A 142 -5.93 -5.60 -20.40
N ALA A 143 -6.19 -4.97 -21.54
CA ALA A 143 -6.36 -3.54 -21.65
C ALA A 143 -7.83 -3.23 -21.96
N ARG A 144 -8.43 -2.26 -21.25
CA ARG A 144 -9.80 -1.78 -21.51
C ARG A 144 -9.88 -0.86 -22.72
N GLY A 145 -8.77 -0.22 -23.07
CA GLY A 145 -8.59 0.57 -24.29
C GLY A 145 -7.58 -0.09 -25.22
N ALA A 146 -6.58 0.67 -25.65
CA ALA A 146 -5.49 0.15 -26.46
C ALA A 146 -4.44 -0.57 -25.60
N LEU A 147 -3.95 -1.71 -26.08
CA LEU A 147 -2.69 -2.31 -25.62
C LEU A 147 -1.60 -1.94 -26.62
N VAL A 148 -0.63 -1.12 -26.21
CA VAL A 148 0.51 -0.72 -27.04
C VAL A 148 1.76 -1.46 -26.57
N LEU A 149 2.38 -2.22 -27.47
CA LEU A 149 3.66 -2.87 -27.26
C LEU A 149 4.68 -2.21 -28.19
N ASP A 150 5.62 -1.46 -27.62
CA ASP A 150 6.63 -0.69 -28.36
C ASP A 150 8.04 -1.15 -28.00
N GLY A 151 8.90 -1.24 -29.02
CA GLY A 151 10.26 -1.74 -28.89
C GLY A 151 10.87 -2.11 -30.23
N ALA A 152 12.20 -2.17 -30.30
CA ALA A 152 12.92 -2.47 -31.54
C ALA A 152 12.55 -3.83 -32.17
N SER A 153 12.06 -4.80 -31.38
CA SER A 153 11.53 -6.07 -31.86
C SER A 153 10.52 -6.64 -30.85
N VAL A 154 9.36 -7.07 -31.32
CA VAL A 154 8.35 -7.82 -30.55
C VAL A 154 8.21 -9.21 -31.16
N VAL A 155 8.59 -10.24 -30.41
CA VAL A 155 8.56 -11.64 -30.87
C VAL A 155 7.44 -12.39 -30.17
N ILE A 156 6.48 -12.89 -30.94
CA ILE A 156 5.42 -13.78 -30.47
C ILE A 156 5.65 -15.15 -31.10
N SER A 157 6.22 -16.08 -30.32
CA SER A 157 6.58 -17.42 -30.78
C SER A 157 5.49 -18.45 -30.41
N GLY A 158 5.22 -19.42 -31.29
CA GLY A 158 4.20 -20.49 -31.10
C GLY A 158 3.26 -20.65 -32.31
N ARG A 159 2.25 -21.56 -32.23
CA ARG A 159 1.19 -21.72 -33.25
C ARG A 159 -0.21 -21.34 -32.71
N VAL A 160 -0.95 -20.61 -33.56
CA VAL A 160 -2.30 -20.00 -33.47
C VAL A 160 -2.51 -18.94 -32.38
N VAL A 161 -2.59 -17.70 -32.87
CA VAL A 161 -3.30 -16.54 -32.31
C VAL A 161 -4.61 -16.42 -33.09
N ARG A 162 -5.73 -16.95 -32.55
CA ARG A 162 -7.08 -16.80 -33.13
C ARG A 162 -7.72 -15.53 -32.56
N LYS A 163 -8.40 -14.71 -33.37
CA LYS A 163 -9.34 -13.72 -32.84
C LYS A 163 -10.48 -14.48 -32.15
N VAL A 164 -10.62 -14.38 -30.83
CA VAL A 164 -11.91 -14.70 -30.20
C VAL A 164 -12.87 -13.60 -30.66
N GLY A 165 -13.84 -13.97 -31.49
CA GLY A 165 -14.90 -13.07 -31.91
C GLY A 165 -15.74 -12.61 -30.71
N PRO A 166 -16.61 -11.61 -30.87
CA PRO A 166 -17.44 -11.12 -29.78
C PRO A 166 -18.25 -12.26 -29.13
N PRO A 167 -18.54 -12.18 -27.82
CA PRO A 167 -19.42 -13.14 -27.17
C PRO A 167 -20.78 -13.15 -27.90
N ILE A 168 -21.23 -14.33 -28.31
CA ILE A 168 -22.61 -14.59 -28.75
C ILE A 168 -23.60 -14.33 -27.62
#